data_AF-A0A0V1K1V4-F1
#
_entry.id   AF-A0A0V1K1V4-F1
#
_cell.length_a   1.000
_cell.length_b   1.000
_cell.length_c   1.000
_cell.angle_alpha   90.00
_cell.angle_beta   90.00
_cell.angle_gamma   90.00
#
_symmetry.space_group_name_H-M   'P 1'
#
loop_
_entity.id
_entity.type
_entity.pdbx_description
1 polymer ?
#
loop_
_entity_poly.entity_id
_entity_poly.type
_entity_poly.pdbx_seq_one_letter_code
_entity_poly.pdbx_strand_id
1 'polypeptide(L)'
;LTAGGGGHFLYHFRIFCQSYCTLFLIRVKFYHKSRCILWKMALMRKLIFRQLFESKSSTYTYLLGCPKSREAILIDPVIEMVDRDLQIIHELGLKLKYAGNTHAHADHVTATAELRKLVPECKSFISHASGAKANITLVNGETIQFGDYCIEARCITYVCHKERFAMTGDTLLIRGCGRTDFQQGDTLKILFIFEPHHLHTQQLLGFSVTSVEEEKKYNPRLTLPIDQFVEFMNNLKLDNPKQIDKAVPANMVDGDVRYMNEAVRAEVCKTAKIH
;
A
#
# COMPACT_ATOMS: atom_id res chain seq x y z
N LEU A 1 -69.23 31.02 53.48
CA LEU A 1 -69.05 31.72 52.19
C LEU A 1 -67.61 31.53 51.73
N THR A 2 -67.46 30.81 50.60
CA THR A 2 -66.34 30.82 49.63
C THR A 2 -64.92 30.48 50.14
N ALA A 3 -64.38 29.29 49.86
CA ALA A 3 -63.71 28.86 48.61
C ALA A 3 -62.33 29.54 48.46
N GLY A 4 -61.19 28.89 48.23
CA GLY A 4 -60.90 27.63 47.55
C GLY A 4 -59.81 27.94 46.51
N GLY A 5 -58.70 27.18 46.49
CA GLY A 5 -57.73 27.22 45.39
C GLY A 5 -56.27 27.53 45.76
N GLY A 6 -55.59 26.61 46.45
CA GLY A 6 -54.13 26.67 46.62
C GLY A 6 -53.38 25.37 46.29
N GLY A 7 -54.09 24.24 46.19
CA GLY A 7 -53.47 22.90 46.12
C GLY A 7 -53.11 22.37 44.72
N HIS A 8 -53.61 22.97 43.64
CA HIS A 8 -53.46 22.41 42.29
C HIS A 8 -52.25 22.91 41.49
N PHE A 9 -51.56 23.97 41.94
CA PHE A 9 -50.43 24.55 41.19
C PHE A 9 -49.07 23.89 41.49
N LEU A 10 -48.90 23.27 42.66
CA LEU A 10 -47.63 22.64 43.05
C LEU A 10 -47.48 21.17 42.58
N TYR A 11 -48.57 20.48 42.25
CA TYR A 11 -48.50 19.12 41.72
C TYR A 11 -48.18 19.08 40.21
N HIS A 12 -48.61 20.08 39.43
CA HIS A 12 -48.32 20.13 38.00
C HIS A 12 -46.88 20.58 37.68
N PHE A 13 -46.23 21.36 38.56
CA PHE A 13 -44.84 21.81 38.35
C PHE A 13 -43.80 20.71 38.60
N ARG A 14 -44.08 19.77 39.53
CA ARG A 14 -43.19 18.63 39.82
C ARG A 14 -43.20 17.58 38.71
N ILE A 15 -44.34 17.32 38.08
CA ILE A 15 -44.45 16.35 36.98
C ILE A 15 -43.81 16.89 35.69
N PHE A 16 -43.91 18.20 35.43
CA PHE A 16 -43.28 18.82 34.26
C PHE A 16 -41.74 18.83 34.37
N CYS A 17 -41.18 19.09 35.55
CA CYS A 17 -39.72 19.15 35.70
C CYS A 17 -39.04 17.76 35.63
N GLN A 18 -39.75 16.68 35.99
CA GLN A 18 -39.19 15.33 36.02
C GLN A 18 -39.23 14.63 34.63
N SER A 19 -40.25 14.91 33.81
CA SER A 19 -40.30 14.43 32.41
C SER A 19 -39.27 15.09 31.50
N TYR A 20 -39.01 16.40 31.66
CA TYR A 20 -38.00 17.10 30.84
C TYR A 20 -36.56 16.71 31.21
N CYS A 21 -36.27 16.49 32.49
CA CYS A 21 -34.95 16.04 32.93
C CYS A 21 -34.63 14.62 32.44
N THR A 22 -35.64 13.74 32.42
CA THR A 22 -35.50 12.37 31.90
C THR A 22 -35.38 12.35 30.37
N LEU A 23 -36.18 13.15 29.65
CA LEU A 23 -36.02 13.30 28.19
C LEU A 23 -34.68 13.94 27.80
N PHE A 24 -34.17 14.91 28.58
CA PHE A 24 -32.89 15.56 28.31
C PHE A 24 -31.72 14.60 28.56
N LEU A 25 -31.76 13.79 29.64
CA LEU A 25 -30.76 12.75 29.90
C LEU A 25 -30.83 11.60 28.88
N ILE A 26 -32.01 11.22 28.40
CA ILE A 26 -32.17 10.25 27.30
C ILE A 26 -31.63 10.84 26.00
N ARG A 27 -31.95 12.11 25.66
CA ARG A 27 -31.43 12.80 24.47
C ARG A 27 -29.92 12.93 24.50
N VAL A 28 -29.32 13.27 25.66
CA VAL A 28 -27.87 13.39 25.83
C VAL A 28 -27.18 12.02 25.77
N LYS A 29 -27.75 10.96 26.39
CA LYS A 29 -27.24 9.59 26.25
C LYS A 29 -27.36 9.05 24.82
N PHE A 30 -28.44 9.36 24.10
CA PHE A 30 -28.60 9.00 22.68
C PHE A 30 -27.63 9.80 21.80
N TYR A 31 -27.46 11.11 22.04
CA TYR A 31 -26.53 11.95 21.28
C TYR A 31 -25.08 11.49 21.46
N HIS A 32 -24.67 11.14 22.69
CA HIS A 32 -23.32 10.65 22.96
C HIS A 32 -23.09 9.26 22.36
N LYS A 33 -24.07 8.34 22.47
CA LYS A 33 -24.00 6.99 21.89
C LYS A 33 -23.99 7.05 20.35
N SER A 34 -24.83 7.88 19.74
CA SER A 34 -24.87 8.10 18.29
C SER A 34 -23.61 8.77 17.76
N ARG A 35 -23.03 9.76 18.47
CA ARG A 35 -21.71 10.33 18.11
C ARG A 35 -20.58 9.32 18.28
N CYS A 36 -20.60 8.49 19.31
CA CYS A 36 -19.58 7.47 19.53
C CYS A 36 -19.68 6.32 18.50
N ILE A 37 -20.90 5.98 18.06
CA ILE A 37 -21.15 5.03 16.96
C ILE A 37 -20.74 5.67 15.63
N LEU A 38 -21.10 6.92 15.34
CA LEU A 38 -20.64 7.63 14.14
C LEU A 38 -19.12 7.75 14.09
N TRP A 39 -18.46 8.01 15.23
CA TRP A 39 -16.99 8.06 15.34
C TRP A 39 -16.35 6.68 15.13
N LYS A 40 -16.89 5.63 15.75
CA LYS A 40 -16.45 4.25 15.47
C LYS A 40 -16.66 3.90 13.99
N MET A 41 -17.79 4.26 13.40
CA MET A 41 -18.07 4.05 11.97
C MET A 41 -17.18 4.88 11.05
N ALA A 42 -16.80 6.11 11.44
CA ALA A 42 -15.86 6.95 10.69
C ALA A 42 -14.41 6.45 10.80
N LEU A 43 -14.01 5.89 11.95
CA LEU A 43 -12.71 5.21 12.10
C LEU A 43 -12.66 3.89 11.33
N MET A 44 -13.76 3.16 11.21
CA MET A 44 -13.86 1.91 10.44
C MET A 44 -13.79 2.11 8.91
N ARG A 45 -13.64 3.34 8.40
CA ARG A 45 -13.62 3.66 6.96
C ARG A 45 -12.24 3.87 6.36
N LYS A 46 -11.18 3.91 7.16
CA LYS A 46 -9.83 4.17 6.62
C LYS A 46 -9.13 2.87 6.29
N LEU A 47 -8.51 2.84 5.10
CA LEU A 47 -7.61 1.78 4.70
C LEU A 47 -6.61 1.49 5.83
N ILE A 48 -6.44 0.22 6.19
CA ILE A 48 -5.37 -0.20 7.08
C ILE A 48 -4.09 -0.15 6.26
N PHE A 49 -3.16 0.71 6.67
CA PHE A 49 -1.90 0.94 5.97
C PHE A 49 -0.74 0.70 6.92
N ARG A 50 0.25 -0.09 6.49
CA ARG A 50 1.58 -0.15 7.11
C ARG A 50 2.64 -0.06 6.02
N GLN A 51 3.61 0.82 6.24
CA GLN A 51 4.86 0.84 5.49
C GLN A 51 5.90 0.14 6.38
N LEU A 52 6.48 -0.94 5.86
CA LEU A 52 7.47 -1.77 6.56
C LEU A 52 8.81 -1.61 5.83
N PHE A 53 9.90 -1.55 6.58
CA PHE A 53 11.22 -1.29 6.01
C PHE A 53 12.14 -2.50 6.20
N GLU A 54 12.84 -2.90 5.15
CA GLU A 54 13.90 -3.90 5.17
C GLU A 54 15.25 -3.20 4.97
N SER A 55 16.11 -3.25 5.99
CA SER A 55 17.30 -2.40 6.07
C SER A 55 18.45 -2.79 5.14
N LYS A 56 18.57 -4.06 4.74
CA LYS A 56 19.70 -4.55 3.94
C LYS A 56 19.61 -4.11 2.48
N SER A 57 18.42 -4.19 1.90
CA SER A 57 18.09 -3.73 0.55
C SER A 57 17.55 -2.30 0.53
N SER A 58 17.21 -1.74 1.70
CA SER A 58 16.50 -0.48 1.82
C SER A 58 15.11 -0.51 1.16
N THR A 59 14.47 -1.68 1.15
CA THR A 59 13.16 -1.88 0.53
C THR A 59 12.02 -1.47 1.45
N TYR A 60 11.00 -0.84 0.86
CA TYR A 60 9.70 -0.67 1.50
C TYR A 60 8.69 -1.70 1.03
N THR A 61 8.12 -2.42 1.99
CA THR A 61 6.98 -3.30 1.79
C THR A 61 5.72 -2.60 2.28
N TYR A 62 4.64 -2.60 1.49
CA TYR A 62 3.38 -1.95 1.84
C TYR A 62 2.28 -2.97 2.12
N LEU A 63 1.74 -2.96 3.34
CA LEU A 63 0.56 -3.73 3.71
C LEU A 63 -0.67 -2.83 3.65
N LEU A 64 -1.60 -3.19 2.76
CA LEU A 64 -2.89 -2.51 2.57
C LEU A 64 -4.02 -3.46 2.97
N GLY A 65 -4.92 -3.03 3.85
CA GLY A 65 -6.01 -3.87 4.35
C GLY A 65 -7.35 -3.16 4.37
N CYS A 66 -8.40 -3.83 3.90
CA CYS A 66 -9.77 -3.34 4.04
C CYS A 66 -10.23 -3.51 5.50
N PRO A 67 -10.57 -2.44 6.23
CA PRO A 67 -11.04 -2.54 7.62
C PRO A 67 -12.30 -3.39 7.77
N LYS A 68 -13.18 -3.41 6.76
CA LYS A 68 -14.48 -4.09 6.77
C LYS A 68 -14.37 -5.59 6.46
N SER A 69 -13.76 -5.96 5.33
CA SER A 69 -13.65 -7.39 4.93
C SER A 69 -12.47 -8.10 5.56
N ARG A 70 -11.51 -7.34 6.12
CA ARG A 70 -10.19 -7.80 6.57
C ARG A 70 -9.29 -8.31 5.47
N GLU A 71 -9.72 -8.28 4.21
CA GLU A 71 -8.87 -8.65 3.08
C GLU A 71 -7.74 -7.66 2.91
N ALA A 72 -6.54 -8.18 2.63
CA ALA A 72 -5.33 -7.40 2.52
C ALA A 72 -4.48 -7.81 1.34
N ILE A 73 -3.65 -6.87 0.89
CA ILE A 73 -2.60 -7.08 -0.08
C ILE A 73 -1.26 -6.60 0.47
N LEU A 74 -0.19 -7.26 0.04
CA LEU A 74 1.18 -6.92 0.40
C LEU A 74 1.96 -6.57 -0.88
N ILE A 75 2.58 -5.39 -0.94
CA ILE A 75 3.32 -4.91 -2.11
C ILE A 75 4.82 -4.90 -1.80
N ASP A 76 5.62 -5.41 -2.73
CA ASP A 76 7.08 -5.54 -2.66
C ASP A 76 7.57 -6.24 -1.38
N PRO A 77 7.10 -7.48 -1.09
CA PRO A 77 7.54 -8.21 0.09
C PRO A 77 8.91 -8.86 -0.11
N VAL A 78 9.77 -8.78 0.90
CA VAL A 78 11.15 -9.30 0.86
C VAL A 78 11.23 -10.68 1.49
N ILE A 79 11.90 -11.65 0.85
CA ILE A 79 11.92 -13.06 1.28
C ILE A 79 12.46 -13.25 2.70
N GLU A 80 13.45 -12.45 3.12
CA GLU A 80 13.99 -12.48 4.48
C GLU A 80 13.01 -11.97 5.55
N MET A 81 11.92 -11.31 5.14
CA MET A 81 10.94 -10.66 6.03
C MET A 81 9.59 -11.40 6.12
N VAL A 82 9.48 -12.60 5.54
CA VAL A 82 8.25 -13.41 5.53
C VAL A 82 7.64 -13.57 6.93
N ASP A 83 8.45 -13.98 7.91
CA ASP A 83 7.98 -14.22 9.29
C ASP A 83 7.41 -12.94 9.92
N ARG A 84 8.12 -11.79 9.73
CA ARG A 84 7.68 -10.46 10.20
C ARG A 84 6.34 -10.08 9.57
N ASP A 85 6.24 -10.22 8.26
CA ASP A 85 5.07 -9.77 7.50
C ASP A 85 3.83 -10.59 7.88
N LEU A 86 3.98 -11.91 7.97
CA LEU A 86 2.91 -12.81 8.41
C LEU A 86 2.49 -12.56 9.86
N GLN A 87 3.44 -12.30 10.76
CA GLN A 87 3.14 -11.94 12.14
C GLN A 87 2.27 -10.68 12.20
N ILE A 88 2.65 -9.60 11.49
CA ILE A 88 1.88 -8.35 11.47
C ILE A 88 0.48 -8.57 10.87
N ILE A 89 0.39 -9.32 9.77
CA ILE A 89 -0.90 -9.67 9.15
C ILE A 89 -1.80 -10.42 10.14
N HIS A 90 -1.24 -11.38 10.88
CA HIS A 90 -1.97 -12.16 11.88
C HIS A 90 -2.40 -11.31 13.08
N GLU A 91 -1.51 -10.50 13.66
CA GLU A 91 -1.79 -9.61 14.79
C GLU A 91 -2.86 -8.57 14.46
N LEU A 92 -2.84 -8.07 13.22
CA LEU A 92 -3.89 -7.20 12.72
C LEU A 92 -5.17 -7.96 12.38
N GLY A 93 -5.21 -9.29 12.36
CA GLY A 93 -6.39 -10.06 11.97
C GLY A 93 -6.81 -9.78 10.52
N LEU A 94 -5.83 -9.75 9.61
CA LEU A 94 -6.01 -9.56 8.17
C LEU A 94 -5.94 -10.90 7.42
N LYS A 95 -6.60 -10.95 6.27
CA LYS A 95 -6.59 -12.09 5.33
C LYS A 95 -5.80 -11.69 4.10
N LEU A 96 -4.58 -12.22 3.96
CA LEU A 96 -3.73 -11.93 2.82
C LEU A 96 -4.30 -12.59 1.55
N LYS A 97 -4.90 -11.79 0.66
CA LYS A 97 -5.47 -12.24 -0.61
C LYS A 97 -4.44 -12.22 -1.73
N TYR A 98 -3.59 -11.21 -1.73
CA TYR A 98 -2.62 -11.02 -2.78
C TYR A 98 -1.28 -10.52 -2.22
N ALA A 99 -0.19 -10.98 -2.81
CA ALA A 99 1.13 -10.42 -2.61
C ALA A 99 1.69 -10.08 -3.98
N GLY A 100 2.16 -8.86 -4.21
CA GLY A 100 2.58 -8.47 -5.54
C GLY A 100 3.78 -7.56 -5.54
N ASN A 101 4.40 -7.45 -6.71
CA ASN A 101 5.58 -6.64 -6.90
C ASN A 101 5.32 -5.55 -7.94
N THR A 102 5.84 -4.36 -7.69
CA THR A 102 5.84 -3.26 -8.65
C THR A 102 6.62 -3.65 -9.91
N HIS A 103 7.79 -4.26 -9.72
CA HIS A 103 8.67 -4.71 -10.79
C HIS A 103 9.48 -5.95 -10.36
N ALA A 104 10.28 -6.52 -11.27
CA ALA A 104 11.24 -7.55 -10.89
C ALA A 104 12.44 -6.88 -10.22
N HIS A 105 12.57 -7.03 -8.90
CA HIS A 105 13.59 -6.34 -8.12
C HIS A 105 15.02 -6.82 -8.42
N ALA A 106 16.01 -5.95 -8.32
CA ALA A 106 17.43 -6.27 -8.54
C ALA A 106 18.27 -6.24 -7.26
N ASP A 107 17.69 -5.73 -6.18
CA ASP A 107 18.31 -5.44 -4.89
C ASP A 107 17.91 -6.43 -3.80
N HIS A 108 16.78 -7.13 -3.96
CA HIS A 108 16.28 -8.17 -3.05
C HIS A 108 15.51 -9.27 -3.80
N VAL A 109 15.24 -10.40 -3.11
CA VAL A 109 14.40 -11.48 -3.64
C VAL A 109 12.98 -11.34 -3.09
N THR A 110 11.99 -11.43 -3.96
CA THR A 110 10.57 -11.37 -3.59
C THR A 110 10.17 -12.55 -2.69
N ALA A 111 9.32 -12.28 -1.71
CA ALA A 111 8.69 -13.27 -0.86
C ALA A 111 7.43 -13.91 -1.45
N THR A 112 6.97 -13.47 -2.63
CA THR A 112 5.63 -13.81 -3.15
C THR A 112 5.39 -15.32 -3.24
N ALA A 113 6.30 -16.11 -3.80
CA ALA A 113 6.13 -17.56 -3.83
C ALA A 113 6.08 -18.19 -2.44
N GLU A 114 6.92 -17.73 -1.51
CA GLU A 114 7.00 -18.23 -0.14
C GLU A 114 5.72 -17.94 0.65
N LEU A 115 5.19 -16.71 0.54
CA LEU A 115 3.93 -16.31 1.14
C LEU A 115 2.76 -17.17 0.64
N ARG A 116 2.73 -17.56 -0.63
CA ARG A 116 1.69 -18.47 -1.15
C ARG A 116 1.78 -19.88 -0.58
N LYS A 117 2.98 -20.39 -0.27
CA LYS A 117 3.12 -21.70 0.37
C LYS A 117 2.51 -21.66 1.77
N LEU A 118 2.80 -20.61 2.52
CA LEU A 118 2.36 -20.42 3.91
C LEU A 118 0.90 -19.96 4.01
N VAL A 119 0.40 -19.27 2.98
CA VAL A 119 -0.98 -18.79 2.85
C VAL A 119 -1.55 -19.25 1.50
N PRO A 120 -2.11 -20.47 1.42
CA PRO A 120 -2.54 -21.06 0.14
C PRO A 120 -3.61 -20.26 -0.63
N GLU A 121 -4.38 -19.41 0.05
CA GLU A 121 -5.36 -18.51 -0.58
C GLU A 121 -4.73 -17.28 -1.26
N CYS A 122 -3.48 -16.96 -0.90
CA CYS A 122 -2.77 -15.82 -1.45
C CYS A 122 -2.36 -16.10 -2.91
N LYS A 123 -2.55 -15.11 -3.78
CA LYS A 123 -2.08 -15.15 -5.17
C LYS A 123 -1.00 -14.10 -5.40
N SER A 124 0.03 -14.47 -6.15
CA SER A 124 1.04 -13.50 -6.56
C SER A 124 0.56 -12.65 -7.74
N PHE A 125 0.94 -11.38 -7.80
CA PHE A 125 0.74 -10.56 -8.98
C PHE A 125 1.93 -9.66 -9.31
N ILE A 126 2.08 -9.31 -10.58
CA ILE A 126 3.10 -8.41 -11.08
C ILE A 126 2.63 -7.74 -12.37
N SER A 127 3.23 -6.63 -12.77
CA SER A 127 2.99 -6.03 -14.10
C SER A 127 3.40 -6.98 -15.22
N HIS A 128 2.58 -7.13 -16.26
CA HIS A 128 2.91 -7.89 -17.47
C HIS A 128 4.18 -7.35 -18.16
N ALA A 129 4.39 -6.03 -18.09
CA ALA A 129 5.57 -5.38 -18.66
C ALA A 129 6.90 -5.81 -17.99
N SER A 130 6.85 -6.41 -16.80
CA SER A 130 8.05 -6.93 -16.12
C SER A 130 8.66 -8.16 -16.78
N GLY A 131 7.87 -8.92 -17.55
CA GLY A 131 8.25 -10.22 -18.10
C GLY A 131 8.41 -11.35 -17.05
N ALA A 132 8.23 -11.04 -15.76
CA ALA A 132 8.35 -12.02 -14.67
C ALA A 132 7.07 -12.84 -14.50
N LYS A 133 7.21 -14.04 -13.94
CA LYS A 133 6.09 -14.95 -13.66
C LYS A 133 5.38 -14.56 -12.36
N ALA A 134 4.06 -14.72 -12.34
CA ALA A 134 3.21 -14.63 -11.14
C ALA A 134 1.90 -15.41 -11.40
N ASN A 135 1.01 -15.55 -10.40
CA ASN A 135 -0.32 -16.10 -10.65
C ASN A 135 -1.19 -15.18 -11.50
N ILE A 136 -0.99 -13.87 -11.39
CA ILE A 136 -1.74 -12.83 -12.11
C ILE A 136 -0.74 -11.84 -12.70
N THR A 137 -0.81 -11.60 -14.01
CA THR A 137 -0.05 -10.53 -14.67
C THR A 137 -1.00 -9.41 -15.08
N LEU A 138 -0.69 -8.18 -14.71
CA LEU A 138 -1.56 -7.02 -14.95
C LEU A 138 -1.08 -6.20 -16.15
N VAL A 139 -1.99 -5.83 -17.04
CA VAL A 139 -1.76 -4.77 -18.04
C VAL A 139 -2.33 -3.43 -17.56
N ASN A 140 -1.99 -2.34 -18.26
CA ASN A 140 -2.43 -0.99 -17.88
C ASN A 140 -3.96 -0.90 -17.79
N GLY A 141 -4.45 -0.34 -16.68
CA GLY A 141 -5.88 -0.16 -16.39
C GLY A 141 -6.54 -1.36 -15.69
N GLU A 142 -5.88 -2.51 -15.59
CA GLU A 142 -6.40 -3.64 -14.82
C GLU A 142 -6.25 -3.41 -13.32
N THR A 143 -7.11 -4.06 -12.53
CA THR A 143 -7.21 -3.81 -11.09
C THR A 143 -7.13 -5.08 -10.24
N ILE A 144 -6.48 -4.99 -9.07
CA ILE A 144 -6.57 -5.98 -8.00
C ILE A 144 -7.50 -5.45 -6.92
N GLN A 145 -8.61 -6.14 -6.70
CA GLN A 145 -9.63 -5.81 -5.68
C GLN A 145 -9.34 -6.54 -4.36
N PHE A 146 -9.50 -5.84 -3.23
CA PHE A 146 -9.43 -6.39 -1.88
C PHE A 146 -10.44 -5.66 -0.97
N GLY A 147 -11.52 -6.33 -0.60
CA GLY A 147 -12.66 -5.73 0.10
C GLY A 147 -13.28 -4.59 -0.69
N ASP A 148 -13.46 -3.43 -0.04
CA ASP A 148 -14.01 -2.21 -0.67
C ASP A 148 -12.93 -1.36 -1.38
N TYR A 149 -11.73 -1.91 -1.62
CA TYR A 149 -10.57 -1.19 -2.18
C TYR A 149 -10.01 -1.92 -3.41
N CYS A 150 -9.37 -1.16 -4.30
CA CYS A 150 -8.57 -1.71 -5.37
C CYS A 150 -7.30 -0.90 -5.61
N ILE A 151 -6.34 -1.55 -6.26
CA ILE A 151 -5.22 -0.90 -6.92
C ILE A 151 -5.35 -1.10 -8.44
N GLU A 152 -5.12 -0.05 -9.21
CA GLU A 152 -5.04 -0.08 -10.67
C GLU A 152 -3.57 -0.13 -11.09
N ALA A 153 -3.25 -1.01 -12.04
CA ALA A 153 -1.93 -1.09 -12.65
C ALA A 153 -1.74 0.00 -13.70
N ARG A 154 -0.64 0.76 -13.59
CA ARG A 154 -0.15 1.71 -14.59
C ARG A 154 1.32 1.45 -14.81
N CYS A 155 1.62 0.61 -15.78
CA CYS A 155 2.94 0.02 -16.00
C CYS A 155 3.40 -0.72 -14.74
N ILE A 156 4.47 -0.28 -14.09
CA ILE A 156 5.00 -0.81 -12.83
C ILE A 156 4.54 -0.01 -11.59
N THR A 157 3.69 0.99 -11.79
CA THR A 157 3.07 1.78 -10.70
C THR A 157 1.68 1.24 -10.36
N TYR A 158 1.35 1.21 -9.07
CA TYR A 158 0.04 0.81 -8.57
C TYR A 158 -0.70 1.99 -7.93
N VAL A 159 -1.91 2.28 -8.39
CA VAL A 159 -2.69 3.46 -7.99
C VAL A 159 -3.91 3.05 -7.18
N CYS A 160 -4.05 3.58 -5.96
CA CYS A 160 -5.28 3.46 -5.19
C CYS A 160 -6.10 4.75 -5.32
N HIS A 161 -7.07 4.76 -6.24
CA HIS A 161 -7.90 5.95 -6.50
C HIS A 161 -8.72 6.39 -5.28
N LYS A 162 -9.24 5.44 -4.53
CA LYS A 162 -10.12 5.70 -3.37
C LYS A 162 -9.41 6.47 -2.26
N GLU A 163 -8.13 6.18 -2.02
CA GLU A 163 -7.30 6.82 -1.00
C GLU A 163 -6.30 7.82 -1.61
N ARG A 164 -6.34 8.02 -2.93
CA ARG A 164 -5.56 9.01 -3.70
C ARG A 164 -4.04 8.91 -3.52
N PHE A 165 -3.49 7.70 -3.41
CA PHE A 165 -2.05 7.47 -3.39
C PHE A 165 -1.60 6.50 -4.48
N ALA A 166 -0.31 6.55 -4.82
CA ALA A 166 0.33 5.58 -5.71
C ALA A 166 1.60 4.99 -5.08
N MET A 167 1.87 3.74 -5.41
CA MET A 167 3.13 3.04 -5.14
C MET A 167 3.88 2.96 -6.46
N THR A 168 4.95 3.74 -6.58
CA THR A 168 5.62 4.01 -7.86
C THR A 168 6.77 3.06 -8.17
N GLY A 169 7.07 2.13 -7.26
CA GLY A 169 8.27 1.30 -7.31
C GLY A 169 9.50 2.16 -7.54
N ASP A 170 10.40 1.67 -8.38
CA ASP A 170 11.60 2.40 -8.78
C ASP A 170 11.38 3.37 -9.94
N THR A 171 10.14 3.59 -10.42
CA THR A 171 9.92 4.60 -11.48
C THR A 171 10.21 6.00 -10.96
N LEU A 172 9.62 6.35 -9.82
CA LEU A 172 9.75 7.65 -9.19
C LEU A 172 10.17 7.46 -7.74
N LEU A 173 11.29 8.09 -7.39
CA LEU A 173 11.83 8.13 -6.04
C LEU A 173 11.72 9.57 -5.52
N ILE A 174 11.76 9.76 -4.20
CA ILE A 174 11.72 11.09 -3.61
C ILE A 174 12.95 11.88 -4.08
N ARG A 175 12.74 12.97 -4.82
CA ARG A 175 13.79 13.78 -5.47
C ARG A 175 14.70 13.00 -6.41
N GLY A 176 14.19 11.91 -7.01
CA GLY A 176 14.93 11.14 -7.98
C GLY A 176 14.06 10.22 -8.81
N CYS A 177 14.68 9.23 -9.43
CA CYS A 177 14.05 8.14 -10.16
C CYS A 177 14.99 6.94 -10.12
N GLY A 178 14.46 5.75 -10.39
CA GLY A 178 15.28 4.55 -10.57
C GLY A 178 16.21 4.68 -11.76
N ARG A 179 17.18 3.78 -11.80
CA ARG A 179 18.13 3.65 -12.90
C ARG A 179 17.45 3.04 -14.14
N THR A 180 17.97 3.32 -15.33
CA THR A 180 17.37 2.88 -16.61
C THR A 180 18.32 2.06 -17.48
N ASP A 181 19.53 1.81 -16.98
CA ASP A 181 20.61 1.11 -17.67
C ASP A 181 20.55 -0.43 -17.54
N PHE A 182 19.61 -0.96 -16.75
CA PHE A 182 19.36 -2.38 -16.58
C PHE A 182 17.90 -2.74 -16.89
N GLN A 183 17.61 -4.04 -17.06
CA GLN A 183 16.26 -4.60 -17.15
C GLN A 183 15.34 -3.97 -18.22
N GLN A 184 15.92 -3.59 -19.37
CA GLN A 184 15.19 -2.92 -20.47
C GLN A 184 14.59 -1.56 -20.06
N GLY A 185 15.23 -0.86 -19.11
CA GLY A 185 14.83 0.47 -18.69
C GLY A 185 14.76 1.46 -19.86
N ASP A 186 13.74 2.31 -19.82
CA ASP A 186 13.53 3.35 -20.81
C ASP A 186 13.40 4.68 -20.08
N THR A 187 14.39 5.54 -20.28
CA THR A 187 14.48 6.85 -19.63
C THR A 187 13.25 7.71 -19.91
N LEU A 188 12.69 7.66 -21.12
CA LEU A 188 11.52 8.47 -21.47
C LEU A 188 10.26 7.94 -20.79
N LYS A 189 10.17 6.63 -20.52
CA LYS A 189 8.98 6.05 -19.87
C LYS A 189 8.78 6.51 -18.43
N ILE A 190 9.84 6.95 -17.76
CA ILE A 190 9.74 7.51 -16.41
C ILE A 190 8.90 8.80 -16.42
N LEU A 191 9.01 9.61 -17.48
CA LEU A 191 8.32 10.90 -17.57
C LEU A 191 6.79 10.75 -17.74
N PHE A 192 6.31 9.61 -18.26
CA PHE A 192 4.87 9.34 -18.38
C PHE A 192 4.14 9.34 -17.04
N ILE A 193 4.85 9.19 -15.92
CA ILE A 193 4.24 9.22 -14.58
C ILE A 193 3.56 10.55 -14.26
N PHE A 194 3.98 11.64 -14.91
CA PHE A 194 3.48 12.99 -14.67
C PHE A 194 2.36 13.43 -15.61
N GLU A 195 2.06 12.64 -16.63
CA GLU A 195 0.99 12.99 -17.57
C GLU A 195 -0.37 13.04 -16.86
N PRO A 196 -1.25 13.98 -17.23
CA PRO A 196 -2.51 14.21 -16.53
C PRO A 196 -3.36 12.93 -16.42
N HIS A 197 -3.37 12.11 -17.47
CA HIS A 197 -4.13 10.87 -17.50
C HIS A 197 -3.50 9.74 -16.67
N HIS A 198 -2.22 9.87 -16.30
CA HIS A 198 -1.40 8.80 -15.75
C HIS A 198 -1.25 8.82 -14.23
N LEU A 199 -1.40 9.96 -13.55
CA LEU A 199 -1.41 9.98 -12.08
C LEU A 199 -2.17 11.19 -11.48
N HIS A 200 -3.37 10.95 -10.95
CA HIS A 200 -4.17 11.95 -10.20
C HIS A 200 -4.04 11.78 -8.68
N THR A 201 -2.91 11.27 -8.20
CA THR A 201 -2.68 10.98 -6.78
C THR A 201 -2.13 12.20 -6.05
N GLN A 202 -2.53 12.35 -4.80
CA GLN A 202 -1.98 13.38 -3.92
C GLN A 202 -0.67 12.91 -3.27
N GLN A 203 -0.50 11.59 -3.10
CA GLN A 203 0.64 11.01 -2.39
C GLN A 203 1.32 9.92 -3.22
N LEU A 204 2.64 9.85 -3.13
CA LEU A 204 3.51 8.87 -3.77
C LEU A 204 4.35 8.20 -2.68
N LEU A 205 4.36 6.87 -2.67
CA LEU A 205 5.02 6.07 -1.65
C LEU A 205 6.39 5.58 -2.16
N GLY A 206 7.42 5.74 -1.31
CA GLY A 206 8.83 5.43 -1.56
C GLY A 206 9.62 5.63 -0.26
N PHE A 207 10.68 6.45 -0.26
CA PHE A 207 11.50 6.72 0.95
C PHE A 207 10.89 7.70 1.98
N SER A 208 9.56 7.74 2.04
CA SER A 208 8.64 7.88 3.18
C SER A 208 7.28 8.35 2.65
N VAL A 209 7.13 9.59 2.15
CA VAL A 209 6.01 10.04 1.28
C VAL A 209 6.46 11.29 0.49
N THR A 210 6.06 11.42 -0.78
CA THR A 210 6.11 12.69 -1.55
C THR A 210 4.78 12.93 -2.26
N SER A 211 4.65 14.00 -3.05
CA SER A 211 3.46 14.30 -3.85
C SER A 211 3.81 14.57 -5.31
N VAL A 212 2.82 14.42 -6.20
CA VAL A 212 2.99 14.69 -7.64
C VAL A 212 3.41 16.14 -7.87
N GLU A 213 2.83 17.08 -7.13
CA GLU A 213 3.16 18.51 -7.23
C GLU A 213 4.59 18.81 -6.77
N GLU A 214 5.02 18.18 -5.67
CA GLU A 214 6.38 18.35 -5.17
C GLU A 214 7.42 17.81 -6.16
N GLU A 215 7.23 16.61 -6.71
CA GLU A 215 8.19 16.04 -7.65
C GLU A 215 8.20 16.78 -8.99
N LYS A 216 7.04 17.26 -9.48
CA LYS A 216 6.98 18.14 -10.66
C LYS A 216 7.74 19.44 -10.50
N LYS A 217 7.90 19.92 -9.26
CA LYS A 217 8.53 21.22 -8.98
C LYS A 217 9.98 21.11 -8.53
N TYR A 218 10.33 20.05 -7.79
CA TYR A 218 11.59 19.98 -7.04
C TYR A 218 12.43 18.73 -7.35
N ASN A 219 11.99 17.82 -8.24
CA ASN A 219 12.80 16.66 -8.58
C ASN A 219 13.98 17.08 -9.49
N PRO A 220 15.23 17.03 -9.00
CA PRO A 220 16.39 17.57 -9.72
C PRO A 220 16.69 16.86 -11.05
N ARG A 221 16.11 15.68 -11.28
CA ARG A 221 16.28 14.92 -12.53
C ARG A 221 15.10 15.14 -13.46
N LEU A 222 13.89 14.98 -12.94
CA LEU A 222 12.67 14.97 -13.75
C LEU A 222 12.15 16.37 -14.11
N THR A 223 12.73 17.43 -13.52
CA THR A 223 12.47 18.83 -13.93
C THR A 223 13.43 19.32 -15.02
N LEU A 224 14.42 18.52 -15.43
CA LEU A 224 15.32 18.89 -16.52
C LEU A 224 14.59 18.82 -17.87
N PRO A 225 15.02 19.61 -18.87
CA PRO A 225 14.69 19.37 -20.28
C PRO A 225 15.00 17.92 -20.68
N ILE A 226 14.19 17.33 -21.57
CA ILE A 226 14.24 15.89 -21.90
C ILE A 226 15.63 15.46 -22.37
N ASP A 227 16.29 16.25 -23.21
CA ASP A 227 17.65 16.03 -23.70
C ASP A 227 18.67 16.00 -22.55
N GLN A 228 18.59 16.96 -21.64
CA GLN A 228 19.46 17.03 -20.46
C GLN A 228 19.19 15.89 -19.48
N PHE A 229 17.93 15.47 -19.32
CA PHE A 229 17.57 14.33 -18.49
C PHE A 229 18.14 13.01 -19.06
N VAL A 230 18.00 12.79 -20.37
CA VAL A 230 18.56 11.61 -21.04
C VAL A 230 20.09 11.60 -20.92
N GLU A 231 20.75 12.73 -21.17
CA GLU A 231 22.19 12.87 -20.99
C GLU A 231 22.61 12.60 -19.54
N PHE A 232 21.90 13.18 -18.56
CA PHE A 232 22.15 12.97 -17.14
C PHE A 232 22.07 11.49 -16.78
N MET A 233 21.01 10.79 -17.18
CA MET A 233 20.80 9.38 -16.88
C MET A 233 21.86 8.48 -17.54
N ASN A 234 22.26 8.77 -18.77
CA ASN A 234 23.30 8.02 -19.48
C ASN A 234 24.70 8.20 -18.86
N ASN A 235 24.95 9.32 -18.19
CA ASN A 235 26.23 9.63 -17.57
C ASN A 235 26.34 9.21 -16.09
N LEU A 236 25.28 8.60 -15.52
CA LEU A 236 25.30 8.08 -14.16
C LEU A 236 26.28 6.90 -14.04
N LYS A 237 27.41 7.12 -13.38
CA LYS A 237 28.39 6.08 -13.03
C LYS A 237 27.97 5.38 -11.75
N LEU A 238 27.01 4.47 -11.85
CA LEU A 238 26.53 3.67 -10.73
C LEU A 238 27.24 2.32 -10.71
N ASP A 239 27.59 1.87 -9.50
CA ASP A 239 28.06 0.50 -9.30
C ASP A 239 26.97 -0.50 -9.72
N ASN A 240 27.40 -1.71 -10.08
CA ASN A 240 26.48 -2.83 -10.31
C ASN A 240 25.73 -3.15 -9.01
N PRO A 241 24.39 -3.36 -9.06
CA PRO A 241 23.66 -3.69 -7.84
C PRO A 241 24.19 -4.98 -7.23
N LYS A 242 24.50 -4.94 -5.93
CA LYS A 242 25.21 -6.03 -5.23
C LYS A 242 24.50 -7.38 -5.28
N GLN A 243 23.18 -7.38 -5.49
CA GLN A 243 22.37 -8.60 -5.51
C GLN A 243 21.83 -8.97 -6.89
N ILE A 244 22.16 -8.23 -7.97
CA ILE A 244 21.48 -8.36 -9.27
C ILE A 244 21.51 -9.78 -9.85
N ASP A 245 22.67 -10.45 -9.77
CA ASP A 245 22.88 -11.80 -10.31
C ASP A 245 22.08 -12.87 -9.57
N LYS A 246 21.68 -12.59 -8.32
CA LYS A 246 20.82 -13.45 -7.50
C LYS A 246 19.36 -13.04 -7.62
N ALA A 247 19.08 -11.75 -7.44
CA ALA A 247 17.75 -11.18 -7.30
C ALA A 247 16.95 -11.27 -8.60
N VAL A 248 17.51 -10.82 -9.72
CA VAL A 248 16.76 -10.79 -10.98
C VAL A 248 16.35 -12.19 -11.43
N PRO A 249 17.25 -13.19 -11.52
CA PRO A 249 16.85 -14.54 -11.93
C PRO A 249 15.82 -15.17 -10.98
N ALA A 250 15.94 -14.93 -9.67
CA ALA A 250 14.98 -15.41 -8.68
C ALA A 250 13.60 -14.75 -8.86
N ASN A 251 13.56 -13.45 -9.09
CA ASN A 251 12.33 -12.67 -9.20
C ASN A 251 11.61 -12.90 -10.53
N MET A 252 12.33 -13.23 -11.60
CA MET A 252 11.72 -13.63 -12.89
C MET A 252 10.86 -14.90 -12.76
N VAL A 253 11.07 -15.70 -11.72
CA VAL A 253 10.29 -16.90 -11.40
C VAL A 253 9.52 -16.77 -10.08
N ASP A 254 9.05 -15.55 -9.76
CA ASP A 254 8.18 -15.27 -8.60
C ASP A 254 8.85 -15.50 -7.23
N GLY A 255 10.19 -15.57 -7.18
CA GLY A 255 10.93 -15.97 -5.98
C GLY A 255 10.76 -17.45 -5.63
N ASP A 256 10.24 -18.27 -6.55
CA ASP A 256 10.01 -19.69 -6.32
C ASP A 256 11.31 -20.49 -6.51
N VAL A 257 11.90 -20.89 -5.38
CA VAL A 257 13.18 -21.63 -5.32
C VAL A 257 13.19 -22.92 -6.14
N ARG A 258 12.03 -23.48 -6.49
CA ARG A 258 11.91 -24.70 -7.32
C ARG A 258 12.26 -24.45 -8.78
N TYR A 259 12.10 -23.21 -9.26
CA TYR A 259 12.38 -22.82 -10.64
C TYR A 259 13.68 -22.05 -10.80
N MET A 260 14.44 -21.85 -9.71
CA MET A 260 15.77 -21.25 -9.75
C MET A 260 16.82 -22.27 -10.17
N ASN A 261 17.88 -21.79 -10.83
CA ASN A 261 19.07 -22.62 -11.05
C ASN A 261 19.79 -22.91 -9.71
N GLU A 262 20.67 -23.91 -9.69
CA GLU A 262 21.32 -24.38 -8.47
C GLU A 262 22.12 -23.29 -7.74
N ALA A 263 22.88 -22.47 -8.48
CA ALA A 263 23.71 -21.41 -7.91
C ALA A 263 22.86 -20.33 -7.22
N VAL A 264 21.82 -19.82 -7.92
CA VAL A 264 20.90 -18.81 -7.37
C VAL A 264 20.15 -19.38 -6.18
N ARG A 265 19.64 -20.60 -6.28
CA ARG A 265 18.93 -21.26 -5.17
C ARG A 265 19.82 -21.39 -3.92
N ALA A 266 21.07 -21.80 -4.09
CA ALA A 266 22.01 -21.92 -2.97
C ALA A 266 22.23 -20.57 -2.27
N GLU A 267 22.40 -19.48 -3.03
CA GLU A 267 22.57 -18.14 -2.46
C GLU A 267 21.32 -17.62 -1.75
N VAL A 268 20.13 -17.89 -2.29
CA VAL A 268 18.86 -17.54 -1.65
C VAL A 268 18.69 -18.29 -0.33
N CYS A 269 18.86 -19.62 -0.34
CA CYS A 269 18.71 -20.46 0.85
C CYS A 269 19.76 -20.21 1.95
N LYS A 270 20.91 -19.59 1.62
CA LYS A 270 21.90 -19.13 2.63
C LYS A 270 21.40 -17.93 3.45
N THR A 271 20.56 -17.10 2.85
CA THR A 271 20.19 -15.78 3.40
C THR A 271 18.76 -15.73 3.93
N ALA A 272 17.87 -16.53 3.35
CA ALA A 272 16.46 -16.59 3.74
C ALA A 272 16.13 -17.93 4.39
N LYS A 273 15.31 -17.90 5.45
CA LYS A 273 14.64 -19.09 5.93
C LYS A 273 13.52 -19.43 4.95
N ILE A 274 13.70 -20.52 4.20
CA ILE A 274 12.69 -21.06 3.31
C ILE A 274 11.96 -22.17 4.07
N HIS A 275 10.63 -22.10 4.11
CA HIS A 275 9.74 -23.06 4.73
C HIS A 275 9.22 -24.10 3.73
#